data_AF-A0A1G8IJ98-F1
#
_entry.id   AF-A0A1G8IJ98-F1
#
_cell.length_a   1.000
_cell.length_b   1.000
_cell.length_c   1.000
_cell.angle_alpha   90.00
_cell.angle_beta   90.00
_cell.angle_gamma   90.00
#
_symmetry.space_group_name_H-M   'P 1'
#
loop_
_entity.id
_entity.type
_entity.pdbx_description
1 polymer ?
#
loop_
_entity_poly.entity_id
_entity_poly.type
_entity_poly.pdbx_seq_one_letter_code
_entity_poly.pdbx_strand_id
1 'polypeptide(L)'
;MRRHAIAVVVQTLQERVYPRITQPRVSPSPIDGVASIGEELLPIDEVRREEYVLWCAVAEWERADPPQHGSTIWKEQRALYRQCVAALRGYEPIRETNEAVLRPHHDHEVELWAALLHTFVDGLASQIVNTPGEVTAADAGRLLRQFLSVAAKPGPA
;
A
#
# COMPACT_ATOMS: atom_id res chain seq x y z
N MET A 1 8.47 -22.62 -16.53
CA MET A 1 9.10 -22.56 -15.19
C MET A 1 9.01 -21.16 -14.58
N ARG A 2 9.58 -20.09 -15.18
CA ARG A 2 9.59 -18.72 -14.60
C ARG A 2 8.20 -18.15 -14.24
N ARG A 3 7.22 -18.26 -15.16
CA ARG A 3 5.83 -17.81 -14.90
C ARG A 3 5.16 -18.52 -13.72
N HIS A 4 5.44 -19.81 -13.53
CA HIS A 4 4.90 -20.59 -12.42
C HIS A 4 5.54 -20.16 -11.09
N ALA A 5 6.86 -19.92 -11.07
CA ALA A 5 7.55 -19.41 -9.89
C ALA A 5 6.99 -18.04 -9.45
N ILE A 6 6.74 -17.13 -10.40
CA ILE A 6 6.15 -15.82 -10.08
C ILE A 6 4.71 -15.95 -9.55
N ALA A 7 3.90 -16.85 -10.11
CA ALA A 7 2.57 -17.12 -9.57
C ALA A 7 2.62 -17.57 -8.09
N VAL A 8 3.57 -18.43 -7.73
CA VAL A 8 3.80 -18.86 -6.34
C VAL A 8 4.24 -17.68 -5.46
N VAL A 9 5.11 -16.79 -5.95
CA VAL A 9 5.53 -15.59 -5.22
C VAL A 9 4.34 -14.67 -4.94
N VAL A 10 3.50 -14.40 -5.95
CA VAL A 10 2.29 -13.59 -5.81
C VAL A 10 1.32 -14.22 -4.82
N GLN A 11 1.08 -15.53 -4.92
CA GLN A 11 0.24 -16.26 -3.98
C GLN A 11 0.77 -16.16 -2.54
N THR A 12 2.08 -16.31 -2.35
CA THR A 12 2.73 -16.18 -1.04
C THR A 12 2.50 -14.79 -0.44
N LEU A 13 2.64 -13.74 -1.26
CA LEU A 13 2.37 -12.36 -0.83
C LEU A 13 0.90 -12.17 -0.45
N GLN A 14 -0.03 -12.71 -1.24
CA GLN A 14 -1.45 -12.65 -0.94
C GLN A 14 -1.78 -13.35 0.39
N GLU A 15 -1.26 -14.55 0.62
CA GLU A 15 -1.49 -15.33 1.83
C GLU A 15 -0.92 -14.66 3.09
N ARG A 16 0.24 -13.99 2.98
CA ARG A 16 0.89 -13.35 4.13
C ARG A 16 0.36 -11.94 4.41
N VAL A 17 0.24 -11.11 3.38
CA VAL A 17 -0.04 -9.68 3.52
C VAL A 17 -1.54 -9.41 3.62
N TYR A 18 -2.35 -10.03 2.76
CA TYR A 18 -3.77 -9.72 2.63
C TYR A 18 -4.56 -9.86 3.95
N PRO A 19 -4.37 -10.95 4.76
CA PRO A 19 -5.07 -11.07 6.04
C PRO A 19 -4.73 -9.93 6.99
N ARG A 20 -3.46 -9.49 7.01
CA ARG A 20 -3.02 -8.41 7.91
C ARG A 20 -3.62 -7.08 7.47
N ILE A 21 -3.61 -6.72 6.20
CA ILE A 21 -4.17 -5.43 5.74
C ILE A 21 -5.69 -5.37 5.79
N THR A 22 -6.40 -6.49 5.66
CA THR A 22 -7.87 -6.53 5.65
C THR A 22 -8.51 -6.75 7.02
N GLN A 23 -7.73 -7.11 8.03
CA GLN A 23 -8.26 -7.32 9.38
C GLN A 23 -8.96 -6.06 9.90
N PRO A 24 -10.18 -6.17 10.46
CA PRO A 24 -10.85 -5.06 11.14
C PRO A 24 -9.99 -4.52 12.27
N ARG A 25 -9.83 -3.20 12.34
CA ARG A 25 -9.01 -2.53 13.35
C ARG A 25 -9.85 -1.57 14.15
N VAL A 26 -9.64 -1.59 15.47
CA VAL A 26 -10.10 -0.53 16.36
C VAL A 26 -8.92 0.40 16.56
N SER A 27 -9.07 1.65 16.13
CA SER A 27 -8.02 2.65 16.23
C SER A 27 -8.57 3.92 16.88
N PRO A 28 -7.74 4.63 17.65
CA PRO A 28 -8.16 5.84 18.36
C PRO A 28 -8.44 7.01 17.40
N SER A 29 -7.93 6.95 16.16
CA SER A 29 -8.20 7.91 15.10
C SER A 29 -8.20 7.24 13.72
N PRO A 30 -8.85 7.85 12.70
CA PRO A 30 -8.74 7.40 11.31
C PRO A 30 -7.29 7.38 10.80
N ILE A 31 -6.46 8.34 11.24
CA ILE A 31 -5.03 8.41 10.90
C ILE A 31 -4.30 7.18 11.41
N ASP A 32 -4.51 6.80 12.67
CA ASP A 32 -3.85 5.61 13.24
C ASP A 32 -4.35 4.32 12.59
N GLY A 33 -5.63 4.27 12.24
CA GLY A 33 -6.20 3.14 11.49
C GLY A 33 -5.50 2.95 10.14
N VAL A 34 -5.40 4.02 9.35
CA VAL A 34 -4.71 3.97 8.05
C VAL A 34 -3.21 3.76 8.19
N ALA A 35 -2.56 4.41 9.17
CA ALA A 35 -1.14 4.24 9.43
C ALA A 35 -0.82 2.77 9.72
N SER A 36 -1.65 2.09 10.52
CA SER A 36 -1.44 0.68 10.83
C SER A 36 -1.61 -0.25 9.61
N ILE A 37 -2.39 0.14 8.59
CA ILE A 37 -2.45 -0.59 7.31
C ILE A 37 -1.17 -0.35 6.52
N GLY A 38 -0.70 0.90 6.43
CA GLY A 38 0.54 1.23 5.74
C GLY A 38 1.77 0.58 6.40
N GLU A 39 1.81 0.49 7.72
CA GLU A 39 2.88 -0.19 8.47
C GLU A 39 2.96 -1.69 8.15
N GLU A 40 1.85 -2.36 7.84
CA GLU A 40 1.86 -3.76 7.35
C GLU A 40 2.50 -3.94 5.98
N LEU A 41 2.62 -2.85 5.20
CA LEU A 41 3.23 -2.82 3.87
C LEU A 41 4.70 -2.37 3.91
N LEU A 42 5.19 -1.91 5.07
CA LEU A 42 6.56 -1.46 5.24
C LEU A 42 7.46 -2.60 5.75
N PRO A 43 8.71 -2.71 5.25
CA PRO A 43 9.69 -3.72 5.67
C PRO A 43 10.33 -3.40 7.04
N ILE A 44 9.51 -3.20 8.06
CA ILE A 44 9.93 -2.75 9.41
C ILE A 44 10.46 -3.87 10.31
N ASP A 45 10.27 -5.13 9.91
CA ASP A 45 10.82 -6.31 10.57
C ASP A 45 11.33 -7.33 9.52
N GLU A 46 11.93 -8.43 10.00
CA GLU A 46 12.53 -9.46 9.15
C GLU A 46 11.51 -10.11 8.21
N VAL A 47 10.31 -10.44 8.69
CA VAL A 47 9.26 -11.06 7.87
C VAL A 47 8.82 -10.12 6.76
N ARG A 48 8.58 -8.85 7.08
CA ARG A 48 8.16 -7.84 6.09
C ARG A 48 9.30 -7.45 5.14
N ARG A 49 10.57 -7.62 5.54
CA ARG A 49 11.73 -7.50 4.65
C ARG A 49 11.78 -8.62 3.61
N GLU A 50 11.47 -9.86 3.99
CA GLU A 50 11.33 -10.96 3.02
C GLU A 50 10.21 -10.66 2.02
N GLU A 51 9.06 -10.19 2.51
CA GLU A 51 7.92 -9.84 1.67
C GLU A 51 8.26 -8.70 0.69
N TYR A 52 9.05 -7.72 1.12
CA TYR A 52 9.57 -6.68 0.21
C TYR A 52 10.45 -7.26 -0.90
N VAL A 53 11.32 -8.23 -0.60
CA VAL A 53 12.12 -8.92 -1.63
C VAL A 53 11.23 -9.64 -2.63
N LEU A 54 10.15 -10.29 -2.16
CA LEU A 54 9.16 -10.93 -3.02
C LEU A 54 8.43 -9.90 -3.91
N TRP A 55 8.07 -8.74 -3.35
CA TRP A 55 7.50 -7.64 -4.12
C TRP A 55 8.45 -7.14 -5.22
N CYS A 56 9.74 -6.96 -4.91
CA CYS A 56 10.75 -6.62 -5.92
C CYS A 56 10.82 -7.67 -7.01
N ALA A 57 10.81 -8.96 -6.68
CA ALA A 57 10.84 -10.04 -7.68
C ALA A 57 9.65 -9.98 -8.65
N VAL A 58 8.45 -9.66 -8.15
CA VAL A 58 7.26 -9.44 -8.99
C VAL A 58 7.44 -8.22 -9.89
N ALA A 59 7.91 -7.09 -9.34
CA ALA A 59 8.11 -5.86 -10.10
C ALA A 59 9.17 -6.02 -11.21
N GLU A 60 10.28 -6.72 -10.92
CA GLU A 60 11.31 -7.04 -11.91
C GLU A 60 10.76 -7.96 -13.01
N TRP A 61 9.93 -8.94 -12.65
CA TRP A 61 9.27 -9.81 -13.62
C TRP A 61 8.33 -9.03 -14.55
N GLU A 62 7.42 -8.21 -14.00
CA GLU A 62 6.49 -7.43 -14.82
C GLU A 62 7.22 -6.39 -15.69
N ARG A 63 8.38 -5.90 -15.27
CA ARG A 63 9.20 -5.04 -16.12
C ARG A 63 9.80 -5.79 -17.30
N ALA A 64 10.17 -7.05 -17.11
CA ALA A 64 10.75 -7.91 -18.15
C ALA A 64 9.70 -8.54 -19.08
N ASP A 65 8.50 -8.86 -18.57
CA ASP A 65 7.36 -9.42 -19.30
C ASP A 65 6.08 -8.59 -19.00
N PRO A 66 5.93 -7.38 -19.58
CA PRO A 66 4.81 -6.49 -19.26
C PRO A 66 3.45 -7.12 -19.60
N PRO A 67 2.50 -7.17 -18.64
CA PRO A 67 1.17 -7.69 -18.90
C PRO A 67 0.40 -6.82 -19.88
N GLN A 68 -0.33 -7.44 -20.81
CA GLN A 68 -1.06 -6.78 -21.90
C GLN A 68 -2.06 -5.70 -21.42
N HIS A 69 -2.64 -5.87 -20.23
CA HIS A 69 -3.63 -4.96 -19.65
C HIS A 69 -3.10 -4.15 -18.46
N GLY A 70 -1.77 -4.07 -18.32
CA GLY A 70 -1.11 -3.45 -17.17
C GLY A 70 -1.15 -4.35 -15.92
N SER A 71 -0.40 -3.95 -14.89
CA SER A 71 -0.22 -4.72 -13.66
C SER A 71 -1.52 -4.78 -12.84
N THR A 72 -2.04 -5.98 -12.62
CA THR A 72 -3.19 -6.20 -11.72
C THR A 72 -2.81 -5.88 -10.28
N ILE A 73 -1.63 -6.32 -9.87
CA ILE A 73 -1.08 -6.11 -8.53
C ILE A 73 -0.96 -4.62 -8.21
N TRP A 74 -0.44 -3.83 -9.15
CA TRP A 74 -0.36 -2.38 -8.97
C TRP A 74 -1.75 -1.75 -8.81
N LYS A 75 -2.75 -2.19 -9.58
CA LYS A 75 -4.13 -1.68 -9.49
C LYS A 75 -4.76 -2.01 -8.14
N GLU A 76 -4.54 -3.22 -7.63
CA GLU A 76 -5.01 -3.65 -6.31
C GLU A 76 -4.37 -2.83 -5.19
N GLN A 77 -3.05 -2.62 -5.24
CA GLN A 77 -2.36 -1.75 -4.28
C GLN A 77 -2.86 -0.31 -4.36
N ARG A 78 -3.02 0.23 -5.57
CA ARG A 78 -3.60 1.58 -5.75
C ARG A 78 -5.01 1.68 -5.17
N ALA A 79 -5.82 0.65 -5.36
CA ALA A 79 -7.17 0.61 -4.80
C ALA A 79 -7.16 0.58 -3.25
N LEU A 80 -6.22 -0.15 -2.64
CA LEU A 80 -6.03 -0.13 -1.18
C LEU A 80 -5.71 1.28 -0.66
N TYR A 81 -4.74 1.97 -1.27
CA TYR A 81 -4.38 3.33 -0.87
C TYR A 81 -5.53 4.33 -1.11
N ARG A 82 -6.33 4.13 -2.16
CA ARG A 82 -7.57 4.88 -2.39
C ARG A 82 -8.57 4.70 -1.26
N GLN A 83 -8.83 3.47 -0.83
CA GLN A 83 -9.72 3.20 0.32
C GLN A 83 -9.20 3.87 1.59
N CYS A 84 -7.88 3.82 1.82
CA CYS A 84 -7.25 4.49 2.94
C CYS A 84 -7.49 6.01 2.94
N VAL A 85 -7.25 6.67 1.81
CA VAL A 85 -7.44 8.13 1.69
C VAL A 85 -8.92 8.51 1.76
N ALA A 86 -9.80 7.73 1.13
CA ALA A 86 -11.24 7.93 1.21
C ALA A 86 -11.71 7.88 2.69
N ALA A 87 -11.24 6.91 3.46
CA ALA A 87 -11.56 6.79 4.88
C ALA A 87 -11.06 8.00 5.70
N LEU A 88 -9.86 8.52 5.42
CA LEU A 88 -9.36 9.74 6.08
C LEU A 88 -10.23 10.97 5.81
N ARG A 89 -10.89 11.01 4.66
CA ARG A 89 -11.76 12.10 4.23
C ARG A 89 -13.24 11.88 4.57
N GLY A 90 -13.54 10.84 5.37
CA GLY A 90 -14.88 10.56 5.87
C GLY A 90 -15.82 9.88 4.87
N TYR A 91 -15.29 9.34 3.78
CA TYR A 91 -16.07 8.49 2.88
C TYR A 91 -16.26 7.10 3.48
N GLU A 92 -17.43 6.52 3.24
CA GLU A 92 -17.70 5.13 3.63
C GLU A 92 -16.81 4.17 2.82
N PRO A 93 -16.20 3.15 3.47
CA PRO A 93 -15.41 2.14 2.77
C PRO A 93 -16.26 1.38 1.75
N ILE A 94 -15.68 1.11 0.58
CA ILE A 94 -16.30 0.18 -0.38
C ILE A 94 -16.15 -1.23 0.20
N ARG A 95 -17.26 -1.80 0.67
CA ARG A 95 -17.29 -3.14 1.30
C ARG A 95 -17.38 -4.28 0.28
N GLU A 96 -17.60 -3.96 -0.97
CA GLU A 96 -17.71 -4.94 -2.05
C GLU A 96 -16.32 -5.40 -2.49
N THR A 97 -16.10 -6.70 -2.61
CA THR A 97 -14.84 -7.30 -3.10
C THR A 97 -14.80 -7.40 -4.64
N ASN A 98 -15.64 -6.65 -5.34
CA ASN A 98 -15.80 -6.71 -6.80
C ASN A 98 -14.93 -5.65 -7.51
N GLU A 99 -15.01 -5.63 -8.85
CA GLU A 99 -14.30 -4.66 -9.71
C GLU A 99 -14.55 -3.19 -9.34
N ALA A 100 -15.58 -2.86 -8.54
CA ALA A 100 -15.87 -1.48 -8.16
C ALA A 100 -14.73 -0.86 -7.34
N VAL A 101 -14.04 -1.62 -6.50
CA VAL A 101 -12.88 -1.16 -5.71
C VAL A 101 -11.73 -0.72 -6.61
N LEU A 102 -11.60 -1.32 -7.79
CA LEU A 102 -10.55 -1.00 -8.76
C LEU A 102 -10.85 0.28 -9.56
N ARG A 103 -12.11 0.74 -9.59
CA ARG A 103 -12.49 1.96 -10.30
C ARG A 103 -11.92 3.20 -9.60
N PRO A 104 -11.50 4.22 -10.35
CA PRO A 104 -11.13 5.51 -9.76
C PRO A 104 -12.26 6.07 -8.89
N HIS A 105 -11.90 6.71 -7.79
CA HIS A 105 -12.82 7.46 -6.94
C HIS A 105 -13.35 8.69 -7.70
N HIS A 106 -14.58 9.08 -7.40
CA HIS A 106 -15.23 10.24 -8.03
C HIS A 106 -14.62 11.58 -7.58
N ASP A 107 -14.12 11.64 -6.35
CA ASP A 107 -13.33 12.77 -5.85
C ASP A 107 -11.87 12.67 -6.35
N HIS A 108 -11.46 13.63 -7.17
CA HIS A 108 -10.13 13.76 -7.74
C HIS A 108 -9.03 13.93 -6.68
N GLU A 109 -9.34 14.57 -5.55
CA GLU A 109 -8.38 14.73 -4.46
C GLU A 109 -8.07 13.38 -3.80
N VAL A 110 -9.07 12.49 -3.67
CA VAL A 110 -8.84 11.13 -3.19
C VAL A 110 -7.88 10.39 -4.11
N GLU A 111 -8.03 10.50 -5.43
CA GLU A 111 -7.10 9.87 -6.38
C GLU A 111 -5.68 10.45 -6.31
N LEU A 112 -5.55 11.77 -6.18
CA LEU A 112 -4.27 12.43 -6.05
C LEU A 112 -3.55 11.96 -4.78
N TRP A 113 -4.22 12.02 -3.63
CA TRP A 113 -3.61 11.62 -2.37
C TRP A 113 -3.37 10.12 -2.29
N ALA A 114 -4.20 9.29 -2.92
CA ALA A 114 -3.93 7.85 -3.04
C ALA A 114 -2.66 7.59 -3.87
N ALA A 115 -2.43 8.39 -4.93
CA ALA A 115 -1.21 8.31 -5.70
C ALA A 115 0.02 8.69 -4.89
N LEU A 116 -0.05 9.81 -4.17
CA LEU A 116 1.03 10.28 -3.32
C LEU A 116 1.31 9.30 -2.18
N LEU A 117 0.27 8.74 -1.55
CA LEU A 117 0.42 7.76 -0.48
C LEU A 117 1.11 6.49 -0.98
N HIS A 118 0.67 5.94 -2.13
CA HIS A 118 1.32 4.77 -2.74
C HIS A 118 2.80 5.04 -2.98
N THR A 119 3.13 6.16 -3.66
CA THR A 119 4.53 6.54 -3.92
C THR A 119 5.34 6.77 -2.64
N PHE A 120 4.72 7.37 -1.62
CA PHE A 120 5.37 7.64 -0.35
C PHE A 120 5.70 6.34 0.40
N VAL A 121 4.77 5.39 0.46
CA VAL A 121 4.98 4.08 1.10
C VAL A 121 6.04 3.27 0.36
N ASP A 122 6.02 3.24 -0.97
CA ASP A 122 7.07 2.59 -1.79
C ASP A 122 8.45 3.23 -1.53
N GLY A 123 8.49 4.56 -1.44
CA GLY A 123 9.71 5.31 -1.13
C GLY A 123 10.25 4.98 0.25
N LEU A 124 9.39 4.95 1.28
CA LEU A 124 9.78 4.55 2.63
C LEU A 124 10.28 3.10 2.66
N ALA A 125 9.57 2.17 2.01
CA ALA A 125 9.98 0.77 1.94
C ALA A 125 11.35 0.61 1.30
N SER A 126 11.60 1.33 0.20
CA SER A 126 12.89 1.38 -0.47
C SER A 126 13.98 1.94 0.44
N GLN A 127 13.75 3.04 1.15
CA GLN A 127 14.74 3.62 2.08
C GLN A 127 15.08 2.63 3.21
N ILE A 128 14.07 2.04 3.86
CA ILE A 128 14.27 1.09 4.97
C ILE A 128 15.16 -0.12 4.57
N VAL A 129 15.11 -0.53 3.30
CA VAL A 129 15.87 -1.69 2.79
C VAL A 129 17.20 -1.28 2.17
N ASN A 130 17.21 -0.23 1.36
CA ASN A 130 18.35 0.16 0.53
C ASN A 130 19.31 1.15 1.21
N THR A 131 18.88 1.79 2.31
CA THR A 131 19.72 2.68 3.13
C THR A 131 19.71 2.24 4.61
N PRO A 132 20.31 1.08 4.95
CA PRO A 132 20.25 0.53 6.31
C PRO A 132 20.79 1.52 7.36
N GLY A 133 19.98 1.80 8.38
CA GLY A 133 20.33 2.71 9.48
C GLY A 133 19.85 4.15 9.30
N GLU A 134 19.50 4.58 8.09
CA GLU A 134 19.04 5.95 7.82
C GLU A 134 17.55 6.15 8.16
N VAL A 135 16.72 5.13 7.94
CA VAL A 135 15.29 5.14 8.29
C VAL A 135 14.96 3.95 9.18
N THR A 136 14.70 4.21 10.45
CA THR A 136 14.24 3.17 11.39
C THR A 136 12.74 2.90 11.23
N ALA A 137 12.25 1.79 11.79
CA ALA A 137 10.82 1.49 11.86
C ALA A 137 10.03 2.61 12.55
N ALA A 138 10.59 3.19 13.62
CA ALA A 138 9.96 4.28 14.36
C ALA A 138 9.90 5.57 13.51
N ASP A 139 10.94 5.84 12.72
CA ASP A 139 10.94 6.98 11.79
C ASP A 139 9.89 6.81 10.70
N ALA A 140 9.81 5.62 10.11
CA ALA A 140 8.82 5.31 9.08
C ALA A 140 7.38 5.47 9.60
N GLY A 141 7.07 4.92 10.79
CA GLY A 141 5.75 5.07 11.42
C GLY A 141 5.41 6.54 11.75
N ARG A 142 6.40 7.33 12.20
CA ARG A 142 6.22 8.77 12.45
C ARG A 142 5.97 9.55 11.16
N LEU A 143 6.79 9.31 10.13
CA LEU A 143 6.69 9.98 8.82
C LEU A 143 5.36 9.64 8.13
N LEU A 144 4.92 8.39 8.20
CA LEU A 144 3.62 7.96 7.67
C LEU A 144 2.47 8.70 8.36
N ARG A 145 2.43 8.76 9.69
CA ARG A 145 1.39 9.51 10.41
C ARG A 145 1.40 11.01 10.06
N GLN A 146 2.59 11.61 9.93
CA GLN A 146 2.71 13.01 9.51
C GLN A 146 2.15 13.23 8.11
N PHE A 147 2.52 12.38 7.15
CA PHE A 147 2.00 12.43 5.78
C PHE A 147 0.46 12.31 5.77
N LEU A 148 -0.09 11.32 6.48
CA LEU A 148 -1.53 11.08 6.55
C LEU A 148 -2.28 12.24 7.22
N SER A 149 -1.67 12.92 8.19
CA SER A 149 -2.27 14.10 8.83
C SER A 149 -2.45 15.28 7.88
N VAL A 150 -1.60 15.38 6.85
CA VAL A 150 -1.74 16.38 5.78
C VAL A 150 -2.77 15.91 4.77
N ALA A 151 -2.73 14.64 4.36
CA ALA A 151 -3.66 14.05 3.40
C ALA A 151 -5.14 14.07 3.87
N ALA A 152 -5.35 14.02 5.18
CA ALA A 152 -6.67 14.07 5.81
C ALA A 152 -7.31 15.48 5.80
N LYS A 153 -6.54 16.53 5.57
CA LYS A 153 -7.08 17.89 5.50
C LYS A 153 -7.85 18.07 4.19
N PRO A 154 -9.00 18.77 4.18
CA PRO A 154 -9.60 19.22 2.94
C PRO A 154 -8.58 20.05 2.15
N GLY A 155 -8.56 19.90 0.83
CA GLY A 155 -7.81 20.81 -0.03
C GLY A 155 -8.24 22.27 0.20
N PRO A 156 -7.36 23.26 -0.04
CA PRO A 156 -7.79 24.65 -0.02
C PRO A 156 -8.94 24.84 -1.01
N ALA A 157 -10.04 25.43 -0.53
CA ALA A 157 -11.20 25.79 -1.35
C ALA A 157 -10.86 26.83 -2.42
#